data_AF-A0A075H193-F1
#
_entry.id   AF-A0A075H193-F1
#
_cell.length_a   1.000
_cell.length_b   1.000
_cell.length_c   1.000
_cell.angle_alpha   90.00
_cell.angle_beta   90.00
_cell.angle_gamma   90.00
#
_symmetry.space_group_name_H-M   'P 1'
#
loop_
_entity.id
_entity.type
_entity.pdbx_description
1 polymer ?
#
loop_
_entity_poly.entity_id
_entity_poly.type
_entity_poly.pdbx_seq_one_letter_code
_entity_poly.pdbx_strand_id
1 'polypeptide(L)'
;MHMSEFDEFAEALMGQLSVEIDEEKVIAELTKKIKEDRSFTVEFDDIESVSKNLFMDLVQSVNEYMGLEVSKELSLEYLKLDEFKRLKGKKVFTENGRVYVDKLFDAVAKNDLKIISELIKEDTTKFLVYSTYVKSYISKISTTYGDYLDSKIYLNRFILDDYPRIILYKQGLPYESNAESVKSGYFGAMKMTILEEIVHSVQDNLHRLNIQAVMQVNTINEELAETILALDDKTVTQLTEYLQLQLVPEEFQIAKKANLFFMLNPDNFITNVMGPDVMTYTHVEIDPKISELVPSLEEIYKKWLKPIQAQHAVFTTMEGMAEFVVQQILKDDIDFQNYLSTFVGTNYSDYSVKKSTGKEFTQHVFDVYGKDTFVKLIANPPNTRELKDPQLYLNRIK
;
A
#
# COMPACT_ATOMS: atom_id res chain seq x y z
N MET A 1 14.47 -18.70 30.23
CA MET A 1 13.68 -17.48 30.50
C MET A 1 12.40 -17.67 29.71
N HIS A 2 11.23 -17.72 30.34
CA HIS A 2 9.98 -17.84 29.59
C HIS A 2 9.75 -16.49 28.90
N MET A 3 9.65 -16.49 27.57
CA MET A 3 9.24 -15.28 26.84
C MET A 3 7.82 -14.92 27.26
N SER A 4 7.54 -13.62 27.36
CA SER A 4 6.16 -13.18 27.60
C SER A 4 5.35 -13.31 26.32
N GLU A 5 4.02 -13.45 26.43
CA GLU A 5 3.12 -13.49 25.27
C GLU A 5 3.34 -12.28 24.34
N PHE A 6 3.60 -11.09 24.91
CA PHE A 6 3.89 -9.88 24.13
C PHE A 6 5.18 -9.98 23.31
N ASP A 7 6.21 -10.64 23.85
CA ASP A 7 7.47 -10.87 23.13
C ASP A 7 7.25 -11.85 21.96
N GLU A 8 6.41 -12.87 22.15
CA GLU A 8 6.03 -13.80 21.08
C GLU A 8 5.24 -13.11 19.96
N PHE A 9 4.33 -12.19 20.30
CA PHE A 9 3.64 -11.39 19.29
C PHE A 9 4.57 -10.46 18.52
N ALA A 10 5.54 -9.84 19.20
CA ALA A 10 6.55 -9.02 18.55
C ALA A 10 7.40 -9.84 17.58
N GLU A 11 7.85 -11.02 18.00
CA GLU A 11 8.58 -11.95 17.13
C GLU A 11 7.72 -12.47 15.98
N ALA A 12 6.44 -12.78 16.21
CA ALA A 12 5.53 -13.23 15.17
C ALA A 12 5.32 -12.17 14.08
N LEU A 13 5.17 -10.90 14.46
CA LEU A 13 5.07 -9.79 13.50
C LEU A 13 6.34 -9.70 12.64
N MET A 14 7.53 -9.77 13.25
CA MET A 14 8.78 -9.74 12.50
C MET A 14 8.99 -11.00 11.65
N GLY A 15 8.53 -12.15 12.14
CA GLY A 15 8.54 -13.41 11.39
C GLY A 15 7.65 -13.35 10.14
N GLN A 16 6.51 -12.66 10.21
CA GLN A 16 5.66 -12.42 9.05
C GLN A 16 6.26 -11.45 8.02
N LEU A 17 7.26 -10.67 8.40
CA LEU A 17 8.03 -9.76 7.54
C LEU A 17 9.40 -10.34 7.15
N SER A 18 9.67 -11.61 7.50
CA SER A 18 11.00 -12.20 7.38
C SER A 18 11.49 -12.24 5.94
N VAL A 19 10.60 -12.54 4.99
CA VAL A 19 10.91 -12.57 3.56
C VAL A 19 11.42 -11.21 3.10
N GLU A 20 10.74 -10.13 3.46
CA GLU A 20 11.10 -8.79 3.00
C GLU A 20 12.32 -8.23 3.72
N ILE A 21 12.47 -8.55 5.01
CA ILE A 21 13.70 -8.26 5.75
C ILE A 21 14.89 -9.01 5.13
N ASP A 22 14.69 -10.23 4.64
CA ASP A 22 15.73 -10.99 3.97
C ASP A 22 16.02 -10.44 2.57
N GLU A 23 15.02 -9.98 1.81
CA GLU A 23 15.24 -9.22 0.57
C GLU A 23 16.09 -7.97 0.82
N GLU A 24 15.80 -7.23 1.89
CA GLU A 24 16.57 -6.04 2.28
C GLU A 24 18.04 -6.38 2.55
N LYS A 25 18.31 -7.48 3.26
CA LYS A 25 19.67 -7.99 3.50
C LYS A 25 20.35 -8.41 2.21
N VAL A 26 19.66 -9.12 1.32
CA VAL A 26 20.20 -9.57 0.03
C VAL A 26 20.61 -8.36 -0.83
N ILE A 27 19.78 -7.32 -0.87
CA ILE A 27 20.09 -6.06 -1.57
C ILE A 27 21.34 -5.41 -0.97
N ALA A 28 21.43 -5.32 0.37
CA ALA A 28 22.58 -4.75 1.05
C ALA A 28 23.88 -5.54 0.79
N GLU A 29 23.81 -6.88 0.82
CA GLU A 29 24.94 -7.76 0.53
C GLU A 29 25.41 -7.67 -0.92
N LEU A 30 24.49 -7.67 -1.88
CA LEU A 30 24.82 -7.50 -3.30
C LEU A 30 25.46 -6.14 -3.55
N THR A 31 24.92 -5.09 -2.95
CA THR A 31 25.49 -3.74 -3.03
C THR A 31 26.92 -3.70 -2.51
N LYS A 32 27.21 -4.41 -1.41
CA LYS A 32 28.58 -4.54 -0.88
C LYS A 32 29.49 -5.30 -1.85
N LYS A 33 29.03 -6.45 -2.38
CA LYS A 33 29.80 -7.26 -3.36
C LYS A 33 30.14 -6.46 -4.62
N ILE A 34 29.19 -5.70 -5.16
CA ILE A 34 29.40 -4.84 -6.34
C ILE A 34 30.49 -3.80 -6.05
N LYS A 35 30.48 -3.18 -4.87
CA LYS A 35 31.51 -2.18 -4.48
C LYS A 35 32.91 -2.78 -4.35
N GLU A 36 33.01 -4.07 -4.02
CA GLU A 36 34.28 -4.79 -3.85
C GLU A 36 34.79 -5.41 -5.18
N ASP A 37 33.91 -5.57 -6.18
CA ASP A 37 34.24 -6.14 -7.49
C ASP A 37 34.95 -5.12 -8.39
N ARG A 38 36.27 -5.27 -8.53
CA ARG A 38 37.11 -4.41 -9.39
C ARG A 38 36.78 -4.50 -10.88
N SER A 39 36.05 -5.52 -11.31
CA SER A 39 35.62 -5.66 -12.71
C SER A 39 34.35 -4.86 -13.01
N PHE A 40 33.61 -4.43 -12.00
CA PHE A 40 32.42 -3.59 -12.17
C PHE A 40 32.83 -2.12 -12.27
N THR A 41 32.99 -1.62 -13.50
CA THR A 41 33.44 -0.23 -13.78
C THR A 41 32.33 0.70 -14.27
N VAL A 42 31.11 0.18 -14.43
CA VAL A 42 29.97 0.94 -14.96
C VAL A 42 29.42 1.89 -13.91
N GLU A 43 29.39 3.18 -14.23
CA GLU A 43 28.79 4.23 -13.39
C GLU A 43 27.35 4.53 -13.80
N PHE A 44 26.52 4.82 -12.80
CA PHE A 44 25.12 5.26 -12.94
C PHE A 44 24.97 6.65 -12.34
N ASP A 45 24.14 7.49 -12.95
CA ASP A 45 23.84 8.82 -12.45
C ASP A 45 23.06 8.74 -11.12
N ASP A 46 23.31 9.70 -10.24
CA ASP A 46 22.65 9.74 -8.94
C ASP A 46 21.16 10.10 -9.07
N ILE A 47 20.35 9.54 -8.16
CA ILE A 47 18.90 9.74 -8.14
C ILE A 47 18.48 11.21 -8.11
N GLU A 48 19.24 12.07 -7.41
CA GLU A 48 18.88 13.47 -7.24
C GLU A 48 19.11 14.27 -8.52
N SER A 49 20.24 14.04 -9.20
CA SER A 49 20.54 14.64 -10.49
C SER A 49 19.52 14.22 -11.55
N VAL A 50 19.28 12.91 -11.69
CA VAL A 50 18.32 12.38 -12.68
C VAL A 50 16.92 12.94 -12.43
N SER A 51 16.42 12.82 -11.19
CA SER A 51 15.06 13.27 -10.87
C SER A 51 14.87 14.77 -11.01
N LYS A 52 15.83 15.61 -10.58
CA LYS A 52 15.75 17.07 -10.74
C LYS A 52 15.70 17.49 -12.21
N ASN A 53 16.46 16.80 -13.07
CA ASN A 53 16.46 17.08 -14.50
C ASN A 53 15.13 16.67 -15.16
N LEU A 54 14.49 15.61 -14.68
CA LEU A 54 13.19 15.14 -15.20
C LEU A 54 11.99 15.92 -14.66
N PHE A 55 12.09 16.46 -13.44
CA PHE A 55 10.94 16.90 -12.65
C PHE A 55 10.10 17.97 -13.36
N MET A 56 10.73 19.04 -13.87
CA MET A 56 10.01 20.16 -14.49
C MET A 56 9.30 19.74 -15.78
N ASP A 57 9.92 18.90 -16.60
CA ASP A 57 9.36 18.41 -17.85
C ASP A 57 8.15 17.49 -17.58
N LEU A 58 8.22 16.66 -16.54
CA LEU A 58 7.11 15.81 -16.11
C LEU A 58 5.94 16.63 -15.53
N VAL A 59 6.23 17.66 -14.73
CA VAL A 59 5.21 18.60 -14.23
C VAL A 59 4.50 19.29 -15.40
N GLN A 60 5.26 19.76 -16.40
CA GLN A 60 4.69 20.35 -17.60
C GLN A 60 3.82 19.35 -18.37
N SER A 61 4.29 18.11 -18.53
CA SER A 61 3.54 17.05 -19.20
C SER A 61 2.21 16.75 -18.51
N VAL A 62 2.17 16.72 -17.18
CA VAL A 62 0.92 16.54 -16.41
C VAL A 62 -0.02 17.74 -16.60
N ASN A 63 0.49 18.96 -16.46
CA ASN A 63 -0.31 20.18 -16.68
C ASN A 63 -0.94 20.19 -18.08
N GLU A 64 -0.16 19.87 -19.10
CA GLU A 64 -0.61 19.84 -20.49
C GLU A 64 -1.60 18.71 -20.75
N TYR A 65 -1.32 17.50 -20.27
CA TYR A 65 -2.17 16.34 -20.54
C TYR A 65 -3.48 16.38 -19.76
N MET A 66 -3.42 16.68 -18.46
CA MET A 66 -4.59 16.68 -17.57
C MET A 66 -5.38 17.99 -17.60
N GLY A 67 -4.75 19.11 -17.97
CA GLY A 67 -5.38 20.43 -17.87
C GLY A 67 -5.61 20.89 -16.42
N LEU A 68 -4.87 20.32 -15.46
CA LEU A 68 -4.90 20.66 -14.03
C LEU A 68 -3.59 21.36 -13.67
N GLU A 69 -3.63 22.33 -12.76
CA GLU A 69 -2.42 23.01 -12.28
C GLU A 69 -1.77 22.22 -11.14
N VAL A 70 -0.53 21.76 -11.38
CA VAL A 70 0.34 21.19 -10.35
C VAL A 70 0.85 22.30 -9.43
N SER A 71 0.78 22.09 -8.12
CA SER A 71 1.26 23.05 -7.12
C SER A 71 2.74 23.39 -7.30
N LYS A 72 3.07 24.68 -7.21
CA LYS A 72 4.46 25.17 -7.23
C LYS A 72 5.25 24.81 -5.97
N GLU A 73 4.55 24.37 -4.92
CA GLU A 73 5.16 23.91 -3.66
C GLU A 73 5.56 22.43 -3.74
N LEU A 74 5.17 21.71 -4.80
CA LEU A 74 5.52 20.31 -5.01
C LEU A 74 7.04 20.16 -5.11
N SER A 75 7.60 19.30 -4.27
CA SER A 75 9.05 19.07 -4.22
C SER A 75 9.41 17.60 -4.11
N LEU A 76 10.64 17.27 -4.52
CA LEU A 76 11.22 15.93 -4.36
C LEU A 76 11.98 15.81 -3.04
N GLU A 77 11.81 14.68 -2.36
CA GLU A 77 12.53 14.28 -1.15
C GLU A 77 13.08 12.87 -1.33
N TYR A 78 14.22 12.56 -0.71
CA TYR A 78 14.94 11.31 -0.95
C TYR A 78 15.14 10.59 0.38
N LEU A 79 14.34 9.56 0.63
CA LEU A 79 14.34 8.87 1.91
C LEU A 79 15.15 7.58 1.86
N LYS A 80 15.84 7.30 2.96
CA LYS A 80 16.42 5.97 3.22
C LYS A 80 15.33 5.00 3.65
N LEU A 81 15.67 3.70 3.67
CA LEU A 81 14.74 2.62 3.94
C LEU A 81 13.91 2.82 5.23
N ASP A 82 14.56 3.19 6.33
CA ASP A 82 13.90 3.37 7.62
C ASP A 82 12.94 4.57 7.62
N GLU A 83 13.35 5.68 7.00
CA GLU A 83 12.52 6.86 6.79
C GLU A 83 11.33 6.57 5.89
N PHE A 84 11.53 5.79 4.83
CA PHE A 84 10.48 5.42 3.88
C PHE A 84 9.47 4.44 4.50
N LYS A 85 9.91 3.50 5.35
CA LYS A 85 9.01 2.67 6.17
C LYS A 85 8.14 3.55 7.09
N ARG A 86 8.74 4.52 7.79
CA ARG A 86 8.00 5.46 8.66
C ARG A 86 6.99 6.31 7.88
N LEU A 87 7.32 6.73 6.65
CA LEU A 87 6.41 7.50 5.79
C LEU A 87 5.07 6.78 5.58
N LYS A 88 5.09 5.46 5.36
CA LYS A 88 3.88 4.66 5.14
C LYS A 88 2.93 4.68 6.35
N GLY A 89 3.45 4.74 7.57
CA GLY A 89 2.64 4.89 8.79
C GLY A 89 1.86 6.20 8.86
N LYS A 90 2.34 7.27 8.20
CA LYS A 90 1.69 8.59 8.16
C LYS A 90 0.40 8.63 7.32
N LYS A 91 -0.09 7.50 6.80
CA LYS A 91 -1.30 7.46 5.97
C LYS A 91 -2.45 6.63 6.57
N VAL A 92 -2.23 5.95 7.70
CA VAL A 92 -3.10 4.86 8.17
C VAL A 92 -3.41 4.90 9.65
N PHE A 93 -3.90 6.04 10.13
CA PHE A 93 -4.23 6.25 11.56
C PHE A 93 -5.67 6.71 11.76
N THR A 94 -6.22 6.49 12.96
CA THR A 94 -7.37 7.24 13.50
C THR A 94 -6.92 8.58 14.09
N GLU A 95 -7.86 9.49 14.42
CA GLU A 95 -7.52 10.79 15.04
C GLU A 95 -6.58 10.67 16.24
N ASN A 96 -6.75 9.62 17.05
CA ASN A 96 -5.96 9.35 18.27
C ASN A 96 -4.93 8.21 18.08
N GLY A 97 -4.82 7.65 16.87
CA GLY A 97 -3.92 6.55 16.54
C GLY A 97 -2.53 7.02 16.12
N ARG A 98 -2.38 8.26 15.66
CA ARG A 98 -1.17 8.74 14.98
C ARG A 98 0.14 8.47 15.74
N VAL A 99 0.19 8.85 17.02
CA VAL A 99 1.40 8.68 17.85
C VAL A 99 1.76 7.19 18.01
N TYR A 100 0.74 6.33 18.18
CA TYR A 100 0.95 4.90 18.30
C TYR A 100 1.49 4.31 17.00
N VAL A 101 0.87 4.66 15.87
CA VAL A 101 1.28 4.21 14.53
C VAL A 101 2.71 4.63 14.21
N ASP A 102 3.07 5.90 14.46
CA ASP A 102 4.42 6.41 14.22
C ASP A 102 5.46 5.63 15.05
N LYS A 103 5.18 5.33 16.32
CA LYS A 103 6.06 4.50 17.18
C LYS A 103 6.17 3.07 16.67
N LEU A 104 5.05 2.44 16.28
CA LEU A 104 5.02 1.06 15.80
C LEU A 104 5.83 0.90 14.51
N PHE A 105 5.62 1.79 13.53
CA PHE A 105 6.36 1.76 12.27
C PHE A 105 7.86 2.05 12.49
N ASP A 106 8.22 2.95 13.39
CA ASP A 106 9.63 3.20 13.73
C ASP A 106 10.29 1.99 14.41
N ALA A 107 9.59 1.34 15.34
CA ALA A 107 10.08 0.14 16.02
C ALA A 107 10.30 -1.02 15.04
N VAL A 108 9.35 -1.25 14.14
CA VAL A 108 9.47 -2.29 13.10
C VAL A 108 10.57 -1.95 12.09
N ALA A 109 10.69 -0.69 11.68
CA ALA A 109 11.76 -0.25 10.78
C ALA A 109 13.17 -0.48 11.38
N LYS A 110 13.29 -0.41 12.71
CA LYS A 110 14.53 -0.65 13.46
C LYS A 110 14.71 -2.09 13.95
N ASN A 111 13.75 -2.97 13.70
CA ASN A 111 13.70 -4.33 14.27
C ASN A 111 13.81 -4.33 15.81
N ASP A 112 13.17 -3.37 16.47
CA ASP A 112 13.19 -3.21 17.93
C ASP A 112 12.05 -4.01 18.57
N LEU A 113 12.29 -5.31 18.77
CA LEU A 113 11.34 -6.24 19.39
C LEU A 113 10.86 -5.77 20.77
N LYS A 114 11.74 -5.10 21.53
CA LYS A 114 11.41 -4.62 22.87
C LYS A 114 10.36 -3.51 22.80
N ILE A 115 10.56 -2.52 21.93
CA ILE A 115 9.57 -1.44 21.75
C ILE A 115 8.27 -2.00 21.19
N ILE A 116 8.31 -2.96 20.26
CA ILE A 116 7.09 -3.60 19.74
C ILE A 116 6.32 -4.30 20.88
N SER A 117 7.00 -5.09 21.73
CA SER A 117 6.42 -5.74 22.91
C SER A 117 5.80 -4.72 23.89
N GLU A 118 6.50 -3.61 24.16
CA GLU A 118 6.00 -2.51 24.98
C GLU A 118 4.74 -1.85 24.39
N LEU A 119 4.68 -1.66 23.06
CA LEU A 119 3.52 -1.10 22.37
C LEU A 119 2.31 -2.04 22.36
N ILE A 120 2.53 -3.36 22.22
CA ILE A 120 1.43 -4.34 22.31
C ILE A 120 0.80 -4.29 23.71
N LYS A 121 1.65 -4.15 24.74
CA LYS A 121 1.21 -4.01 26.13
C LYS A 121 0.55 -2.66 26.41
N GLU A 122 1.01 -1.59 25.77
CA GLU A 122 0.42 -0.24 25.88
C GLU A 122 -1.01 -0.24 25.34
N ASP A 123 -1.23 -0.80 24.15
CA ASP A 123 -2.53 -0.82 23.49
C ASP A 123 -2.64 -2.01 22.52
N THR A 124 -3.17 -3.13 23.01
CA THR A 124 -3.33 -4.35 22.21
C THR A 124 -4.35 -4.17 21.09
N THR A 125 -5.40 -3.37 21.31
CA THR A 125 -6.41 -3.05 20.28
C THR A 125 -5.75 -2.39 19.08
N LYS A 126 -4.98 -1.32 19.31
CA LYS A 126 -4.27 -0.63 18.25
C LYS A 126 -3.22 -1.52 17.59
N PHE A 127 -2.52 -2.36 18.35
CA PHE A 127 -1.59 -3.32 17.76
C PHE A 127 -2.28 -4.23 16.75
N LEU A 128 -3.41 -4.84 17.11
CA LEU A 128 -4.15 -5.76 16.23
C LEU A 128 -4.56 -5.09 14.92
N VAL A 129 -5.03 -3.84 14.98
CA VAL A 129 -5.42 -3.08 13.78
C VAL A 129 -4.19 -2.67 12.96
N TYR A 130 -3.23 -1.98 13.56
CA TYR A 130 -2.15 -1.34 12.81
C TYR A 130 -1.03 -2.29 12.37
N SER A 131 -0.88 -3.44 13.02
CA SER A 131 0.04 -4.49 12.56
C SER A 131 -0.32 -5.01 11.17
N THR A 132 -1.60 -4.98 10.79
CA THR A 132 -2.04 -5.35 9.42
C THR A 132 -1.50 -4.39 8.36
N TYR A 133 -1.43 -3.10 8.66
CA TYR A 133 -0.85 -2.08 7.78
C TYR A 133 0.67 -2.17 7.73
N VAL A 134 1.31 -2.38 8.88
CA VAL A 134 2.76 -2.66 8.94
C VAL A 134 3.08 -3.81 7.99
N LYS A 135 2.36 -4.93 8.11
CA LYS A 135 2.51 -6.08 7.21
C LYS A 135 2.28 -5.68 5.76
N SER A 136 1.14 -5.08 5.43
CA SER A 136 0.78 -4.79 4.04
C SER A 136 1.70 -3.78 3.34
N TYR A 137 2.29 -2.83 4.07
CA TYR A 137 3.15 -1.81 3.47
C TYR A 137 4.62 -2.19 3.48
N ILE A 138 5.11 -2.75 4.59
CA ILE A 138 6.51 -3.15 4.67
C ILE A 138 6.76 -4.35 3.74
N SER A 139 5.79 -5.25 3.56
CA SER A 139 5.90 -6.36 2.59
C SER A 139 6.11 -5.92 1.13
N LYS A 140 5.85 -4.65 0.81
CA LYS A 140 5.98 -4.11 -0.56
C LYS A 140 7.08 -3.06 -0.67
N ILE A 141 7.84 -2.82 0.41
CA ILE A 141 8.81 -1.72 0.45
C ILE A 141 9.92 -1.89 -0.58
N SER A 142 10.31 -3.15 -0.87
CA SER A 142 11.34 -3.50 -1.86
C SER A 142 10.92 -3.28 -3.31
N THR A 143 9.62 -3.09 -3.55
CA THR A 143 9.03 -2.87 -4.88
C THR A 143 8.33 -1.52 -5.01
N THR A 144 8.40 -0.69 -3.97
CA THR A 144 7.82 0.67 -3.97
C THR A 144 8.90 1.70 -4.26
N TYR A 145 8.82 2.39 -5.40
CA TYR A 145 9.84 3.35 -5.83
C TYR A 145 9.61 4.78 -5.32
N GLY A 146 8.35 5.16 -5.11
CA GLY A 146 7.98 6.51 -4.67
C GLY A 146 6.70 6.52 -3.84
N ASP A 147 6.41 7.69 -3.27
CA ASP A 147 5.13 7.98 -2.62
C ASP A 147 4.89 9.49 -2.49
N TYR A 148 3.64 9.94 -2.62
CA TYR A 148 3.24 11.34 -2.44
C TYR A 148 2.59 11.58 -1.06
N LEU A 149 3.01 12.63 -0.35
CA LEU A 149 2.34 13.12 0.86
C LEU A 149 2.66 14.60 1.09
N ASP A 150 1.66 15.42 1.44
CA ASP A 150 1.81 16.82 1.88
C ASP A 150 2.70 17.67 0.94
N SER A 151 2.36 17.73 -0.37
CA SER A 151 3.14 18.45 -1.40
C SER A 151 4.58 17.96 -1.58
N LYS A 152 4.89 16.73 -1.16
CA LYS A 152 6.21 16.13 -1.32
C LYS A 152 6.09 14.77 -1.99
N ILE A 153 6.94 14.55 -2.99
CA ILE A 153 7.16 13.25 -3.61
C ILE A 153 8.42 12.68 -2.98
N TYR A 154 8.26 11.57 -2.27
CA TYR A 154 9.33 10.87 -1.60
C TYR A 154 9.82 9.73 -2.49
N LEU A 155 11.07 9.78 -2.91
CA LEU A 155 11.71 8.72 -3.68
C LEU A 155 12.45 7.76 -2.75
N ASN A 156 12.26 6.46 -2.98
CA ASN A 156 12.86 5.40 -2.18
C ASN A 156 14.30 5.14 -2.62
N ARG A 157 15.26 5.80 -1.96
CA ARG A 157 16.70 5.66 -2.26
C ARG A 157 17.19 4.24 -2.11
N PHE A 158 16.63 3.48 -1.16
CA PHE A 158 17.09 2.12 -0.88
C PHE A 158 17.02 1.23 -2.13
N ILE A 159 15.98 1.41 -2.95
CA ILE A 159 15.85 0.68 -4.20
C ILE A 159 16.49 1.47 -5.34
N LEU A 160 16.14 2.74 -5.51
CA LEU A 160 16.52 3.48 -6.70
C LEU A 160 18.04 3.76 -6.81
N ASP A 161 18.78 3.85 -5.69
CA ASP A 161 20.23 4.03 -5.75
C ASP A 161 20.92 2.73 -6.23
N ASP A 162 20.53 1.57 -5.71
CA ASP A 162 21.32 0.32 -5.84
C ASP A 162 20.76 -0.68 -6.87
N TYR A 163 19.46 -0.67 -7.14
CA TYR A 163 18.79 -1.64 -8.00
C TYR A 163 19.30 -1.70 -9.45
N PRO A 164 19.59 -0.58 -10.15
CA PRO A 164 20.15 -0.68 -11.51
C PRO A 164 21.54 -1.35 -11.52
N ARG A 165 22.37 -1.09 -10.51
CA ARG A 165 23.67 -1.75 -10.35
C ARG A 165 23.49 -3.24 -10.08
N ILE A 166 22.53 -3.60 -9.24
CA ILE A 166 22.20 -5.01 -8.92
C ILE A 166 21.69 -5.77 -10.16
N ILE A 167 20.82 -5.16 -10.97
CA ILE A 167 20.32 -5.79 -12.21
C ILE A 167 21.48 -6.04 -13.16
N LEU A 168 22.32 -5.03 -13.41
CA LEU A 168 23.46 -5.18 -14.32
C LEU A 168 24.44 -6.25 -13.81
N TYR A 169 24.72 -6.26 -12.51
CA TYR A 169 25.59 -7.26 -11.89
C TYR A 169 25.05 -8.69 -12.07
N LYS A 170 23.74 -8.89 -11.92
CA LYS A 170 23.08 -10.19 -12.10
C LYS A 170 23.10 -10.68 -13.56
N GLN A 171 23.22 -9.78 -14.54
CA GLN A 171 23.34 -10.15 -15.96
C GLN A 171 24.75 -10.68 -16.32
N GLY A 172 25.74 -10.44 -15.46
CA GLY A 172 27.10 -10.98 -15.61
C GLY A 172 27.97 -10.24 -16.62
N LEU A 173 29.21 -10.71 -16.76
CA LEU A 173 30.21 -10.12 -17.64
C LEU A 173 29.96 -10.44 -19.12
N PRO A 174 30.30 -9.52 -20.05
CA PRO A 174 30.82 -8.17 -19.80
C PRO A 174 29.70 -7.17 -19.48
N TYR A 175 29.82 -6.41 -18.39
CA TYR A 175 28.78 -5.49 -17.91
C TYR A 175 28.50 -4.36 -18.91
N GLU A 176 29.52 -3.90 -19.62
CA GLU A 176 29.44 -2.78 -20.57
C GLU A 176 28.45 -3.07 -21.70
N SER A 177 28.26 -4.34 -22.07
CA SER A 177 27.36 -4.75 -23.16
C SER A 177 25.89 -4.49 -22.87
N ASN A 178 25.48 -4.54 -21.60
CA ASN A 178 24.09 -4.33 -21.18
C ASN A 178 23.87 -3.01 -20.42
N ALA A 179 24.95 -2.30 -20.09
CA ALA A 179 24.92 -1.07 -19.27
C ALA A 179 23.91 -0.04 -19.78
N GLU A 180 23.89 0.21 -21.09
CA GLU A 180 23.03 1.23 -21.69
C GLU A 180 21.54 0.86 -21.57
N SER A 181 21.19 -0.41 -21.77
CA SER A 181 19.82 -0.89 -21.61
C SER A 181 19.34 -0.77 -20.16
N VAL A 182 20.21 -1.11 -19.19
CA VAL A 182 19.88 -0.99 -17.77
C VAL A 182 19.77 0.48 -17.35
N LYS A 183 20.63 1.37 -17.87
CA LYS A 183 20.52 2.82 -17.66
C LYS A 183 19.20 3.35 -18.20
N SER A 184 18.87 3.03 -19.44
CA SER A 184 17.60 3.45 -20.05
C SER A 184 16.40 2.96 -19.24
N GLY A 185 16.36 1.70 -18.82
CA GLY A 185 15.29 1.21 -17.95
C GLY A 185 15.25 1.86 -16.55
N TYR A 186 16.39 2.25 -15.99
CA TYR A 186 16.44 3.04 -14.75
C TYR A 186 15.80 4.43 -14.93
N PHE A 187 16.13 5.12 -16.03
CA PHE A 187 15.50 6.41 -16.36
C PHE A 187 13.99 6.25 -16.56
N GLY A 188 13.55 5.15 -17.18
CA GLY A 188 12.14 4.83 -17.34
C GLY A 188 11.41 4.62 -16.01
N ALA A 189 12.04 3.90 -15.06
CA ALA A 189 11.52 3.72 -13.71
C ALA A 189 11.36 5.07 -12.98
N MET A 190 12.35 5.95 -13.11
CA MET A 190 12.35 7.29 -12.51
C MET A 190 11.23 8.17 -13.11
N LYS A 191 11.10 8.20 -14.43
CA LYS A 191 10.03 8.94 -15.12
C LYS A 191 8.65 8.45 -14.67
N MET A 192 8.42 7.14 -14.71
CA MET A 192 7.17 6.52 -14.30
C MET A 192 6.81 6.90 -12.86
N THR A 193 7.75 6.70 -11.93
CA THR A 193 7.52 6.95 -10.50
C THR A 193 7.23 8.42 -10.23
N ILE A 194 8.05 9.35 -10.73
CA ILE A 194 7.85 10.78 -10.50
C ILE A 194 6.52 11.23 -11.12
N LEU A 195 6.21 10.74 -12.33
CA LEU A 195 4.97 11.10 -13.01
C LEU A 195 3.72 10.60 -12.28
N GLU A 196 3.72 9.35 -11.81
CA GLU A 196 2.64 8.78 -10.98
C GLU A 196 2.37 9.66 -9.75
N GLU A 197 3.43 10.05 -9.04
CA GLU A 197 3.29 10.85 -7.83
C GLU A 197 2.93 12.33 -8.09
N ILE A 198 3.33 12.91 -9.24
CA ILE A 198 2.81 14.21 -9.68
C ILE A 198 1.30 14.11 -9.96
N VAL A 199 0.83 13.03 -10.58
CA VAL A 199 -0.61 12.83 -10.81
C VAL A 199 -1.36 12.70 -9.48
N HIS A 200 -0.82 11.99 -8.49
CA HIS A 200 -1.40 11.96 -7.15
C HIS A 200 -1.45 13.34 -6.48
N SER A 201 -0.49 14.23 -6.77
CA SER A 201 -0.46 15.58 -6.20
C SER A 201 -1.61 16.49 -6.63
N VAL A 202 -2.27 16.22 -7.76
CA VAL A 202 -3.43 17.00 -8.24
C VAL A 202 -4.77 16.41 -7.83
N GLN A 203 -4.77 15.33 -7.03
CA GLN A 203 -5.96 14.57 -6.62
C GLN A 203 -6.46 14.95 -5.21
N ASP A 204 -6.24 16.18 -4.74
CA ASP A 204 -6.48 16.61 -3.34
C ASP A 204 -7.84 16.18 -2.76
N ASN A 205 -8.93 16.35 -3.52
CA ASN A 205 -10.26 15.96 -3.04
C ASN A 205 -10.37 14.44 -2.83
N LEU A 206 -9.81 13.64 -3.76
CA LEU A 206 -9.77 12.19 -3.63
C LEU A 206 -8.90 11.77 -2.45
N HIS A 207 -7.73 12.39 -2.29
CA HIS A 207 -6.85 12.11 -1.17
C HIS A 207 -7.53 12.36 0.18
N ARG A 208 -8.23 13.50 0.31
CA ARG A 208 -9.02 13.85 1.50
C ARG A 208 -10.13 12.83 1.78
N LEU A 209 -10.89 12.44 0.74
CA LEU A 209 -11.96 11.45 0.87
C LEU A 209 -11.42 10.07 1.27
N ASN A 210 -10.27 9.67 0.70
CA ASN A 210 -9.61 8.42 1.04
C ASN A 210 -9.16 8.41 2.50
N ILE A 211 -8.49 9.46 2.98
CA ILE A 211 -8.09 9.58 4.40
C ILE A 211 -9.32 9.48 5.31
N GLN A 212 -10.40 10.22 5.01
CA GLN A 212 -11.62 10.18 5.81
C GLN A 212 -12.23 8.78 5.88
N ALA A 213 -12.24 8.05 4.76
CA ALA A 213 -12.76 6.69 4.70
C ALA A 213 -11.86 5.71 5.49
N VAL A 214 -10.53 5.79 5.31
CA VAL A 214 -9.55 4.96 6.04
C VAL A 214 -9.66 5.19 7.55
N MET A 215 -9.79 6.45 7.99
CA MET A 215 -9.96 6.77 9.41
C MET A 215 -11.21 6.11 9.99
N GLN A 216 -12.34 6.14 9.27
CA GLN A 216 -13.57 5.48 9.69
C GLN A 216 -13.44 3.96 9.72
N VAL A 217 -12.83 3.36 8.69
CA VAL A 217 -12.52 1.92 8.66
C VAL A 217 -11.68 1.53 9.88
N ASN A 218 -10.64 2.30 10.19
CA ASN A 218 -9.75 2.03 11.31
C ASN A 218 -10.45 2.18 12.66
N THR A 219 -11.31 3.19 12.85
CA THR A 219 -12.12 3.32 14.06
C THR A 219 -13.02 2.11 14.27
N ILE A 220 -13.63 1.58 13.21
CA ILE A 220 -14.51 0.41 13.30
C ILE A 220 -13.69 -0.88 13.52
N ASN A 221 -12.50 -0.98 12.94
CA ASN A 221 -11.59 -2.09 13.21
C ASN A 221 -11.06 -2.06 14.66
N GLU A 222 -10.86 -0.87 15.25
CA GLU A 222 -10.57 -0.71 16.68
C GLU A 222 -11.77 -1.15 17.53
N GLU A 223 -13.01 -0.73 17.20
CA GLU A 223 -14.26 -1.18 17.88
C GLU A 223 -14.40 -2.72 17.83
N LEU A 224 -14.07 -3.33 16.69
CA LEU A 224 -14.05 -4.78 16.53
C LEU A 224 -13.00 -5.43 17.44
N ALA A 225 -11.76 -4.94 17.42
CA ALA A 225 -10.69 -5.48 18.24
C ALA A 225 -11.04 -5.40 19.73
N GLU A 226 -11.60 -4.28 20.20
CA GLU A 226 -12.11 -4.14 21.58
C GLU A 226 -13.20 -5.16 21.89
N THR A 227 -14.16 -5.34 20.99
CA THR A 227 -15.25 -6.31 21.14
C THR A 227 -14.72 -7.73 21.28
N ILE A 228 -13.78 -8.14 20.42
CA ILE A 228 -13.17 -9.47 20.46
C ILE A 228 -12.30 -9.65 21.71
N LEU A 229 -11.53 -8.64 22.09
CA LEU A 229 -10.68 -8.68 23.28
C LEU A 229 -11.49 -8.79 24.58
N ALA A 230 -12.72 -8.26 24.60
CA ALA A 230 -13.63 -8.31 25.74
C ALA A 230 -14.40 -9.64 25.90
N LEU A 231 -14.35 -10.55 24.92
CA LEU A 231 -15.03 -11.84 25.00
C LEU A 231 -14.51 -12.70 26.16
N ASP A 232 -15.40 -13.45 26.79
CA ASP A 232 -15.06 -14.44 27.81
C ASP A 232 -14.50 -15.73 27.21
N ASP A 233 -13.75 -16.48 28.01
CA ASP A 233 -13.01 -17.68 27.55
C ASP A 233 -13.92 -18.76 26.96
N LYS A 234 -15.16 -18.89 27.47
CA LYS A 234 -16.13 -19.86 26.94
C LYS A 234 -16.55 -19.46 25.53
N THR A 235 -16.90 -18.19 25.33
CA THR A 235 -17.25 -17.67 24.00
C THR A 235 -16.07 -17.79 23.03
N VAL A 236 -14.85 -17.43 23.47
CA VAL A 236 -13.62 -17.57 22.67
C VAL A 236 -13.39 -19.02 22.24
N THR A 237 -13.54 -19.97 23.16
CA THR A 237 -13.37 -21.41 22.88
C THR A 237 -14.40 -21.90 21.87
N GLN A 238 -15.68 -21.56 22.09
CA GLN A 238 -16.77 -21.95 21.20
C GLN A 238 -16.60 -21.41 19.78
N LEU A 239 -16.17 -20.16 19.64
CA LEU A 239 -15.88 -19.56 18.33
C LEU A 239 -14.67 -20.21 17.68
N THR A 240 -13.59 -20.44 18.43
CA THR A 240 -12.36 -21.07 17.93
C THR A 240 -12.64 -22.46 17.36
N GLU A 241 -13.40 -23.28 18.09
CA GLU A 241 -13.83 -24.61 17.65
C GLU A 241 -14.76 -24.54 16.44
N TYR A 242 -15.73 -23.61 16.45
CA TYR A 242 -16.70 -23.47 15.37
C TYR A 242 -16.04 -23.05 14.05
N LEU A 243 -15.14 -22.08 14.12
CA LEU A 243 -14.37 -21.56 12.99
C LEU A 243 -13.18 -22.45 12.61
N GLN A 244 -12.97 -23.55 13.34
CA GLN A 244 -11.87 -24.51 13.13
C GLN A 244 -10.49 -23.83 13.12
N LEU A 245 -10.29 -22.86 14.01
CA LEU A 245 -9.03 -22.13 14.12
C LEU A 245 -7.95 -23.00 14.74
N GLN A 246 -6.70 -22.67 14.45
CA GLN A 246 -5.54 -23.33 15.06
C GLN A 246 -5.61 -23.20 16.59
N LEU A 247 -5.43 -24.34 17.28
CA LEU A 247 -5.40 -24.38 18.73
C LEU A 247 -4.17 -23.61 19.26
N VAL A 248 -4.42 -22.72 20.21
CA VAL A 248 -3.43 -21.92 20.92
C VAL A 248 -3.37 -22.41 22.36
N PRO A 249 -2.18 -22.61 22.96
CA PRO A 249 -2.06 -23.03 24.36
C PRO A 249 -2.80 -22.10 25.32
N GLU A 250 -3.28 -22.65 26.44
CA GLU A 250 -4.12 -21.94 27.42
C GLU A 250 -3.41 -20.73 28.06
N GLU A 251 -2.09 -20.74 28.11
CA GLU A 251 -1.28 -19.66 28.65
C GLU A 251 -1.25 -18.41 27.75
N PHE A 252 -1.64 -18.49 26.47
CA PHE A 252 -1.63 -17.38 25.51
C PHE A 252 -3.04 -16.83 25.24
N GLN A 253 -3.53 -16.05 26.20
CA GLN A 253 -4.90 -15.52 26.20
C GLN A 253 -5.14 -14.47 25.12
N ILE A 254 -4.13 -13.64 24.83
CA ILE A 254 -4.21 -12.61 23.78
C ILE A 254 -4.14 -13.27 22.41
N ALA A 255 -3.30 -14.29 22.21
CA ALA A 255 -3.16 -15.02 20.94
C ALA A 255 -4.47 -15.69 20.50
N LYS A 256 -5.20 -16.30 21.44
CA LYS A 256 -6.54 -16.86 21.17
C LYS A 256 -7.49 -15.80 20.61
N LYS A 257 -7.53 -14.63 21.24
CA LYS A 257 -8.41 -13.52 20.86
C LYS A 257 -7.93 -12.84 19.57
N ALA A 258 -6.62 -12.73 19.35
CA ALA A 258 -6.05 -12.21 18.11
C ALA A 258 -6.39 -13.09 16.90
N ASN A 259 -6.33 -14.42 17.04
CA ASN A 259 -6.76 -15.34 15.98
C ASN A 259 -8.23 -15.12 15.59
N LEU A 260 -9.10 -14.92 16.59
CA LEU A 260 -10.51 -14.56 16.35
C LEU A 260 -10.64 -13.20 15.66
N PHE A 261 -9.90 -12.19 16.11
CA PHE A 261 -9.92 -10.87 15.49
C PHE A 261 -9.54 -10.95 14.01
N PHE A 262 -8.44 -11.62 13.66
CA PHE A 262 -8.02 -11.72 12.26
C PHE A 262 -8.99 -12.55 11.41
N MET A 263 -9.61 -13.59 11.97
CA MET A 263 -10.62 -14.38 11.26
C MET A 263 -11.93 -13.62 11.05
N LEU A 264 -12.39 -12.91 12.08
CA LEU A 264 -13.63 -12.13 12.09
C LEU A 264 -13.41 -10.68 11.67
N ASN A 265 -12.23 -10.33 11.15
CA ASN A 265 -12.03 -9.03 10.55
C ASN A 265 -12.86 -8.97 9.25
N PRO A 266 -13.71 -7.96 9.05
CA PRO A 266 -14.57 -7.86 7.87
C PRO A 266 -13.81 -7.99 6.54
N ASP A 267 -12.58 -7.47 6.46
CA ASP A 267 -11.72 -7.60 5.28
C ASP A 267 -11.46 -9.08 4.93
N ASN A 268 -11.16 -9.89 5.94
CA ASN A 268 -10.87 -11.32 5.77
C ASN A 268 -12.16 -12.14 5.61
N PHE A 269 -13.19 -11.80 6.40
CA PHE A 269 -14.48 -12.46 6.39
C PHE A 269 -15.16 -12.36 5.02
N ILE A 270 -15.22 -11.16 4.43
CA ILE A 270 -15.91 -10.98 3.15
C ILE A 270 -15.11 -11.63 2.01
N THR A 271 -13.78 -11.50 2.01
CA THR A 271 -12.91 -12.08 0.97
C THR A 271 -13.06 -13.60 0.89
N ASN A 272 -13.20 -14.28 2.03
CA ASN A 272 -13.26 -15.74 2.09
C ASN A 272 -14.69 -16.33 2.12
N VAL A 273 -15.68 -15.60 2.64
CA VAL A 273 -17.06 -16.11 2.85
C VAL A 273 -18.03 -15.57 1.81
N MET A 274 -17.87 -14.32 1.37
CA MET A 274 -18.77 -13.66 0.44
C MET A 274 -18.21 -13.54 -0.99
N GLY A 275 -16.96 -13.95 -1.23
CA GLY A 275 -16.35 -13.88 -2.57
C GLY A 275 -15.86 -12.48 -2.96
N PRO A 276 -15.22 -12.33 -4.13
CA PRO A 276 -14.38 -11.18 -4.47
C PRO A 276 -15.14 -9.85 -4.63
N ASP A 277 -16.47 -9.88 -4.63
CA ASP A 277 -17.31 -8.76 -5.05
C ASP A 277 -17.93 -7.95 -3.91
N VAL A 278 -17.12 -7.72 -2.86
CA VAL A 278 -17.37 -6.80 -1.71
C VAL A 278 -18.05 -5.49 -2.17
N MET A 279 -17.67 -5.07 -3.37
CA MET A 279 -18.03 -3.86 -4.11
C MET A 279 -19.51 -3.73 -4.48
N THR A 280 -20.30 -4.81 -4.47
CA THR A 280 -21.74 -4.78 -4.85
C THR A 280 -22.68 -5.14 -3.72
N TYR A 281 -22.16 -5.47 -2.53
CA TYR A 281 -23.00 -5.76 -1.39
C TYR A 281 -23.77 -4.53 -0.92
N THR A 282 -25.06 -4.75 -0.71
CA THR A 282 -25.98 -3.78 -0.11
C THR A 282 -26.38 -4.17 1.30
N HIS A 283 -26.06 -5.40 1.71
CA HIS A 283 -26.43 -6.00 2.99
C HIS A 283 -25.26 -6.87 3.48
N VAL A 284 -25.10 -6.94 4.79
CA VAL A 284 -24.17 -7.84 5.46
C VAL A 284 -24.99 -8.93 6.14
N GLU A 285 -24.69 -10.18 5.84
CA GLU A 285 -25.20 -11.33 6.58
C GLU A 285 -24.04 -12.00 7.31
N ILE A 286 -24.24 -12.28 8.59
CA ILE A 286 -23.29 -13.03 9.42
C ILE A 286 -23.91 -14.39 9.73
N ASP A 287 -23.06 -15.40 9.83
CA ASP A 287 -23.47 -16.74 10.26
C ASP A 287 -24.28 -16.67 11.57
N PRO A 288 -25.48 -17.27 11.64
CA PRO A 288 -26.36 -17.17 12.80
C PRO A 288 -25.71 -17.60 14.12
N LYS A 289 -24.80 -18.58 14.08
CA LYS A 289 -24.11 -19.07 15.28
C LYS A 289 -23.03 -18.08 15.74
N ILE A 290 -22.37 -17.38 14.81
CA ILE A 290 -21.46 -16.29 15.16
C ILE A 290 -22.27 -15.13 15.76
N SER A 291 -23.41 -14.77 15.15
CA SER A 291 -24.29 -13.71 15.68
C SER A 291 -24.88 -14.04 17.05
N GLU A 292 -25.16 -15.31 17.34
CA GLU A 292 -25.59 -15.74 18.68
C GLU A 292 -24.48 -15.53 19.73
N LEU A 293 -23.23 -15.83 19.36
CA LEU A 293 -22.07 -15.73 20.25
C LEU A 293 -21.54 -14.30 20.39
N VAL A 294 -21.64 -13.49 19.35
CA VAL A 294 -21.22 -12.08 19.33
C VAL A 294 -22.31 -11.21 18.68
N PRO A 295 -23.39 -10.87 19.40
CA PRO A 295 -24.54 -10.16 18.83
C PRO A 295 -24.22 -8.77 18.26
N SER A 296 -23.17 -8.11 18.76
CA SER A 296 -22.75 -6.79 18.27
C SER A 296 -22.04 -6.83 16.91
N LEU A 297 -21.59 -8.01 16.45
CA LEU A 297 -20.74 -8.13 15.26
C LEU A 297 -21.48 -7.69 13.98
N GLU A 298 -22.78 -7.99 13.88
CA GLU A 298 -23.59 -7.62 12.72
C GLU A 298 -23.64 -6.10 12.53
N GLU A 299 -23.85 -5.36 13.61
CA GLU A 299 -23.87 -3.90 13.56
C GLU A 299 -22.49 -3.31 13.26
N ILE A 300 -21.40 -3.90 13.77
CA ILE A 300 -20.03 -3.50 13.45
C ILE A 300 -19.78 -3.66 11.94
N TYR A 301 -20.13 -4.80 11.35
CA TYR A 301 -19.93 -5.04 9.92
C TYR A 301 -20.80 -4.13 9.05
N LYS A 302 -22.05 -3.85 9.45
CA LYS A 302 -22.92 -2.88 8.76
C LYS A 302 -22.31 -1.48 8.76
N LYS A 303 -21.76 -1.03 9.89
CA LYS A 303 -21.03 0.25 9.97
C LYS A 303 -19.81 0.25 9.06
N TRP A 304 -19.07 -0.86 9.01
CA TRP A 304 -17.82 -1.00 8.27
C TRP A 304 -18.00 -0.95 6.75
N LEU A 305 -19.10 -1.51 6.23
CA LEU A 305 -19.31 -1.70 4.79
C LEU A 305 -19.24 -0.39 3.97
N LYS A 306 -19.86 0.68 4.45
CA LYS A 306 -19.92 1.94 3.70
C LYS A 306 -18.55 2.65 3.62
N PRO A 307 -17.81 2.85 4.73
CA PRO A 307 -16.45 3.39 4.70
C PRO A 307 -15.49 2.60 3.80
N ILE A 308 -15.48 1.26 3.86
CA ILE A 308 -14.56 0.48 3.02
C ILE A 308 -14.90 0.62 1.54
N GLN A 309 -16.18 0.67 1.17
CA GLN A 309 -16.61 0.85 -0.22
C GLN A 309 -16.22 2.24 -0.71
N ALA A 310 -16.36 3.27 0.13
CA ALA A 310 -15.91 4.62 -0.18
C ALA A 310 -14.39 4.69 -0.37
N GLN A 311 -13.62 4.10 0.55
CA GLN A 311 -12.16 4.02 0.44
C GLN A 311 -11.78 3.34 -0.88
N HIS A 312 -12.34 2.15 -1.15
CA HIS A 312 -11.99 1.38 -2.33
C HIS A 312 -12.32 2.16 -3.61
N ALA A 313 -13.51 2.75 -3.70
CA ALA A 313 -13.90 3.48 -4.91
C ALA A 313 -12.98 4.68 -5.18
N VAL A 314 -12.66 5.45 -4.14
CA VAL A 314 -11.76 6.60 -4.24
C VAL A 314 -10.34 6.15 -4.59
N PHE A 315 -9.81 5.15 -3.89
CA PHE A 315 -8.47 4.61 -4.14
C PHE A 315 -8.34 4.08 -5.58
N THR A 316 -9.29 3.27 -6.05
CA THR A 316 -9.30 2.75 -7.42
C THR A 316 -9.37 3.88 -8.46
N THR A 317 -10.08 4.97 -8.15
CA THR A 317 -10.11 6.16 -9.03
C THR A 317 -8.75 6.87 -9.06
N MET A 318 -8.10 7.05 -7.91
CA MET A 318 -6.79 7.69 -7.79
C MET A 318 -5.72 6.91 -8.58
N GLU A 319 -5.60 5.61 -8.31
CA GLU A 319 -4.63 4.72 -8.97
C GLU A 319 -4.93 4.59 -10.47
N GLY A 320 -6.23 4.52 -10.83
CA GLY A 320 -6.67 4.43 -12.22
C GLY A 320 -6.32 5.66 -13.04
N MET A 321 -6.50 6.85 -12.48
CA MET A 321 -6.07 8.11 -13.09
C MET A 321 -4.54 8.15 -13.27
N ALA A 322 -3.79 7.75 -12.24
CA ALA A 322 -2.34 7.76 -12.29
C ALA A 322 -1.80 6.79 -13.34
N GLU A 323 -2.25 5.53 -13.35
CA GLU A 323 -1.85 4.54 -14.35
C GLU A 323 -2.23 4.99 -15.77
N PHE A 324 -3.44 5.51 -15.96
CA PHE A 324 -3.90 6.01 -17.25
C PHE A 324 -2.99 7.13 -17.77
N VAL A 325 -2.72 8.16 -16.96
CA VAL A 325 -1.91 9.32 -17.37
C VAL A 325 -0.46 8.91 -17.65
N VAL A 326 0.13 8.08 -16.79
CA VAL A 326 1.48 7.54 -16.98
C VAL A 326 1.59 6.80 -18.31
N GLN A 327 0.65 5.89 -18.60
CA GLN A 327 0.66 5.13 -19.85
C GLN A 327 0.48 6.00 -21.10
N GLN A 328 -0.23 7.12 -20.99
CA GLN A 328 -0.47 8.01 -22.13
C GLN A 328 0.71 8.95 -22.38
N ILE A 329 1.31 9.51 -21.34
CA ILE A 329 2.46 10.42 -21.46
C ILE A 329 3.73 9.64 -21.86
N LEU A 330 3.96 8.46 -21.27
CA LEU A 330 5.20 7.69 -21.51
C LEU A 330 5.05 6.62 -22.60
N LYS A 331 3.94 6.56 -23.32
CA LYS A 331 3.62 5.50 -24.28
C LYS A 331 4.75 5.22 -25.26
N ASP A 332 5.31 6.29 -25.84
CA ASP A 332 6.35 6.22 -26.87
C ASP A 332 7.76 6.55 -26.30
N ASP A 333 7.90 6.64 -24.98
CA ASP A 333 9.17 6.93 -24.31
C ASP A 333 10.06 5.68 -24.27
N ILE A 334 11.23 5.74 -24.90
CA ILE A 334 12.13 4.59 -25.04
C ILE A 334 12.64 4.08 -23.69
N ASP A 335 12.88 4.98 -22.73
CA ASP A 335 13.35 4.61 -21.39
C ASP A 335 12.26 3.87 -20.64
N PHE A 336 11.01 4.33 -20.75
CA PHE A 336 9.86 3.62 -20.18
C PHE A 336 9.63 2.25 -20.83
N GLN A 337 9.76 2.12 -22.16
CA GLN A 337 9.67 0.81 -22.82
C GLN A 337 10.77 -0.15 -22.35
N ASN A 338 12.00 0.35 -22.19
CA ASN A 338 13.12 -0.43 -21.65
C ASN A 338 12.92 -0.77 -20.16
N TYR A 339 12.27 0.09 -19.38
CA TYR A 339 11.87 -0.22 -18.02
C TYR A 339 10.91 -1.42 -17.99
N LEU A 340 9.88 -1.41 -18.84
CA LEU A 340 8.92 -2.52 -18.94
C LEU A 340 9.59 -3.84 -19.33
N SER A 341 10.61 -3.83 -20.20
CA SER A 341 11.32 -5.07 -20.56
C SER A 341 12.34 -5.52 -19.52
N THR A 342 13.02 -4.58 -18.85
CA THR A 342 14.22 -4.86 -18.05
C THR A 342 13.91 -5.00 -16.55
N PHE A 343 12.87 -4.33 -16.06
CA PHE A 343 12.52 -4.25 -14.64
C PHE A 343 11.15 -4.88 -14.32
N VAL A 344 10.20 -4.92 -15.26
CA VAL A 344 8.82 -5.43 -15.02
C VAL A 344 8.71 -6.97 -15.19
N GLY A 345 9.83 -7.67 -15.23
CA GLY A 345 9.91 -9.13 -15.33
C GLY A 345 9.73 -9.94 -14.02
N THR A 346 9.44 -9.31 -12.87
CA THR A 346 9.31 -10.01 -11.59
C THR A 346 8.13 -9.52 -10.75
N ASN A 347 7.13 -10.41 -10.57
CA ASN A 347 5.94 -10.32 -9.72
C ASN A 347 4.73 -9.49 -10.20
N TYR A 348 3.82 -10.18 -10.90
CA TYR A 348 2.42 -9.82 -11.08
C TYR A 348 1.65 -10.11 -9.77
N SER A 349 1.28 -9.08 -9.00
CA SER A 349 0.46 -9.20 -7.78
C SER A 349 -0.93 -8.57 -7.94
N ASP A 350 -1.85 -8.83 -7.01
CA ASP A 350 -3.24 -8.33 -6.95
C ASP A 350 -3.39 -6.80 -7.08
N TYR A 351 -2.32 -6.05 -6.86
CA TYR A 351 -2.25 -4.60 -7.09
C TYR A 351 -2.48 -4.24 -8.57
N SER A 352 -2.10 -5.11 -9.51
CA SER A 352 -2.31 -4.94 -10.95
C SER A 352 -3.79 -5.02 -11.38
N VAL A 353 -4.62 -5.82 -10.68
CA VAL A 353 -6.04 -6.01 -11.00
C VAL A 353 -6.89 -4.79 -10.59
N LYS A 354 -6.53 -4.13 -9.49
CA LYS A 354 -7.20 -2.87 -9.07
C LYS A 354 -6.79 -1.71 -9.95
N LYS A 355 -5.50 -1.63 -10.31
CA LYS A 355 -4.96 -0.66 -11.27
C LYS A 355 -5.66 -0.79 -12.64
N SER A 356 -5.83 -2.01 -13.16
CA SER A 356 -6.52 -2.24 -14.44
C SER A 356 -7.98 -1.77 -14.46
N THR A 357 -8.76 -2.05 -13.41
CA THR A 357 -10.18 -1.62 -13.33
C THR A 357 -10.31 -0.09 -13.30
N GLY A 358 -9.51 0.58 -12.46
CA GLY A 358 -9.53 2.04 -12.36
C GLY A 358 -9.08 2.72 -13.65
N LYS A 359 -8.06 2.17 -14.31
CA LYS A 359 -7.58 2.67 -15.60
C LYS A 359 -8.64 2.52 -16.68
N GLU A 360 -9.23 1.34 -16.84
CA GLU A 360 -10.28 1.09 -17.84
C GLU A 360 -11.46 2.03 -17.64
N PHE A 361 -11.89 2.23 -16.39
CA PHE A 361 -12.91 3.20 -16.06
C PHE A 361 -12.49 4.63 -16.45
N THR A 362 -11.27 5.04 -16.10
CA THR A 362 -10.73 6.38 -16.44
C THR A 362 -10.70 6.59 -17.96
N GLN A 363 -10.21 5.61 -18.72
CA GLN A 363 -10.21 5.62 -20.18
C GLN A 363 -11.63 5.80 -20.73
N HIS A 364 -12.60 5.04 -20.21
CA HIS A 364 -13.98 5.11 -20.67
C HIS A 364 -14.59 6.52 -20.49
N VAL A 365 -14.31 7.17 -19.36
CA VAL A 365 -14.74 8.56 -19.12
C VAL A 365 -13.97 9.53 -20.01
N PHE A 366 -12.67 9.29 -20.22
CA PHE A 366 -11.82 10.07 -21.11
C PHE A 366 -12.26 10.04 -22.57
N ASP A 367 -12.73 8.90 -23.07
CA ASP A 367 -13.25 8.77 -24.43
C ASP A 367 -14.49 9.65 -24.67
N VAL A 368 -15.21 10.02 -23.61
CA VAL A 368 -16.42 10.85 -23.68
C VAL A 368 -16.11 12.33 -23.44
N TYR A 369 -15.27 12.65 -22.45
CA TYR A 369 -15.07 14.03 -21.98
C TYR A 369 -13.65 14.58 -22.24
N GLY A 370 -12.73 13.79 -22.77
CA GLY A 370 -11.33 14.19 -22.94
C GLY A 370 -10.71 14.66 -21.62
N LYS A 371 -10.00 15.80 -21.65
CA LYS A 371 -9.31 16.35 -20.47
C LYS A 371 -10.25 16.70 -19.31
N ASP A 372 -11.51 17.04 -19.58
CA ASP A 372 -12.51 17.35 -18.54
C ASP A 372 -12.78 16.15 -17.62
N THR A 373 -12.39 14.94 -18.03
CA THR A 373 -12.46 13.72 -17.22
C THR A 373 -11.82 13.88 -15.86
N PHE A 374 -10.62 14.45 -15.79
CA PHE A 374 -9.87 14.52 -14.53
C PHE A 374 -10.57 15.44 -13.53
N VAL A 375 -11.06 16.60 -13.97
CA VAL A 375 -11.88 17.51 -13.15
C VAL A 375 -13.15 16.79 -12.67
N LYS A 376 -13.82 16.06 -13.56
CA LYS A 376 -15.05 15.31 -13.23
C LYS A 376 -14.80 14.23 -12.18
N LEU A 377 -13.76 13.42 -12.35
CA LEU A 377 -13.39 12.35 -11.41
C LEU A 377 -13.00 12.89 -10.03
N ILE A 378 -12.25 13.99 -10.00
CA ILE A 378 -11.86 14.64 -8.74
C ILE A 378 -13.08 15.26 -8.04
N ALA A 379 -13.95 15.97 -8.78
CA ALA A 379 -15.10 16.65 -8.19
C ALA A 379 -16.25 15.71 -7.80
N ASN A 380 -16.47 14.65 -8.59
CA ASN A 380 -17.58 13.72 -8.44
C ASN A 380 -17.09 12.28 -8.55
N PRO A 381 -16.29 11.76 -7.61
CA PRO A 381 -15.73 10.40 -7.72
C PRO A 381 -16.82 9.33 -7.90
N PRO A 382 -16.54 8.27 -8.66
CA PRO A 382 -17.46 7.16 -8.78
C PRO A 382 -17.61 6.39 -7.46
N ASN A 383 -18.73 5.72 -7.28
CA ASN A 383 -18.87 4.66 -6.27
C ASN A 383 -18.43 3.29 -6.83
N THR A 384 -18.42 2.27 -5.98
CA THR A 384 -17.98 0.91 -6.33
C THR A 384 -18.80 0.27 -7.46
N ARG A 385 -20.10 0.60 -7.57
CA ARG A 385 -20.99 0.09 -8.62
C ARG A 385 -20.72 0.77 -9.96
N GLU A 386 -20.49 2.08 -9.92
CA GLU A 386 -20.15 2.89 -11.09
C GLU A 386 -18.80 2.52 -11.68
N LEU A 387 -17.81 2.14 -10.86
CA LEU A 387 -16.52 1.63 -11.33
C LEU A 387 -16.67 0.35 -12.18
N LYS A 388 -17.67 -0.49 -11.89
CA LYS A 388 -17.97 -1.71 -12.66
C LYS A 388 -18.82 -1.45 -13.89
N ASP A 389 -19.72 -0.48 -13.81
CA ASP A 389 -20.58 -0.06 -14.90
C ASP A 389 -20.40 1.45 -15.14
N PRO A 390 -19.39 1.83 -15.95
CA PRO A 390 -19.08 3.23 -16.24
C PRO A 390 -20.27 4.01 -16.81
N GLN A 391 -21.22 3.34 -17.45
CA GLN A 391 -22.39 4.01 -18.02
C GLN A 391 -23.29 4.63 -16.93
N LEU A 392 -23.35 4.02 -15.74
CA LEU A 392 -24.06 4.58 -14.59
C LEU A 392 -23.42 5.90 -14.15
N TYR A 393 -22.09 5.96 -14.12
CA TYR A 393 -21.36 7.17 -13.80
C TYR A 393 -21.66 8.28 -14.80
N LEU A 394 -21.50 7.98 -16.11
CA LEU A 394 -21.78 8.93 -17.18
C LEU A 394 -23.21 9.48 -17.12
N ASN A 395 -24.19 8.67 -16.73
CA ASN A 395 -25.57 9.12 -16.57
C ASN A 395 -25.75 10.06 -15.38
N ARG A 396 -24.98 9.88 -14.30
CA ARG A 396 -25.03 10.72 -13.10
C ARG A 396 -24.38 12.08 -13.30
N ILE A 397 -23.28 12.14 -14.05
CA ILE A 397 -22.43 13.33 -14.21
C ILE A 397 -22.70 14.12 -15.52
N LYS A 398 -23.82 13.79 -16.19
CA LYS A 398 -24.32 14.48 -17.38
C LYS A 398 -24.69 15.93 -17.11
#